data_AF-A0A2V5SAK6-F1
#
_entry.id   AF-A0A2V5SAK6-F1
#
_cell.length_a   1.000
_cell.length_b   1.000
_cell.length_c   1.000
_cell.angle_alpha   90.00
_cell.angle_beta   90.00
_cell.angle_gamma   90.00
#
_symmetry.space_group_name_H-M   'P 1'
#
loop_
_entity.id
_entity.type
_entity.pdbx_description
1 polymer ?
#
loop_
_entity_poly.entity_id
_entity_poly.type
_entity_poly.pdbx_seq_one_letter_code
_entity_poly.pdbx_strand_id
1 'polypeptide(L)'
;METDQQTNPEAVFPQMLTGAVSHLKDRLQRQYEHAYPGLGDIIRIVLDKEEARAWDLSPFPHLFLPDLVEAHIAELGLGSGGPKHDDELAQPGFGQIESHQLFPALCGS
;
A
#
# COMPACT_ATOMS: atom_id res chain seq x y z
N MET A 1 18.40 30.49 -26.89
CA MET A 1 17.21 30.55 -26.02
C MET A 1 17.02 29.14 -25.50
N GLU A 2 17.79 28.77 -24.47
CA GLU A 2 17.71 27.45 -23.83
C GLU A 2 16.57 27.48 -22.83
N THR A 3 15.59 26.60 -23.01
CA THR A 3 14.49 26.37 -22.07
C THR A 3 15.00 25.52 -20.94
N ASP A 4 15.44 26.17 -19.86
CA ASP A 4 15.59 25.54 -18.55
C ASP A 4 14.18 25.24 -18.03
N GLN A 5 13.66 24.07 -18.41
CA GLN A 5 12.49 23.47 -17.76
C GLN A 5 12.95 23.03 -16.37
N GLN A 6 13.06 24.00 -15.47
CA GLN A 6 13.35 23.82 -14.06
C GLN A 6 12.19 23.05 -13.44
N THR A 7 12.24 21.73 -13.60
CA THR A 7 11.32 20.79 -13.00
C THR A 7 11.63 20.82 -11.52
N ASN A 8 10.89 21.62 -10.75
CA ASN A 8 11.11 21.77 -9.32
C ASN A 8 10.95 20.38 -8.67
N PRO A 9 12.02 19.73 -8.20
CA PRO A 9 11.96 18.37 -7.66
C PRO A 9 11.07 18.31 -6.40
N GLU A 10 10.91 19.42 -5.67
CA GLU A 10 9.98 19.52 -4.53
C GLU A 10 8.52 19.37 -4.93
N ALA A 11 8.15 19.73 -6.17
CA ALA A 11 6.77 19.58 -6.66
C ALA A 11 6.47 18.18 -7.19
N VAL A 12 7.49 17.39 -7.55
CA VAL A 12 7.33 16.05 -8.14
C VAL A 12 6.87 15.04 -7.08
N PHE A 13 7.39 15.17 -5.86
CA PHE A 13 7.09 14.22 -4.78
C PHE A 13 5.60 14.27 -4.34
N PRO A 14 4.97 15.43 -4.08
CA PRO A 14 3.55 15.51 -3.80
C PRO A 14 2.68 14.99 -4.95
N GLN A 15 3.06 15.28 -6.21
CA GLN A 15 2.32 14.80 -7.38
C GLN A 15 2.37 13.27 -7.50
N MET A 16 3.55 12.68 -7.27
CA MET A 16 3.74 11.23 -7.28
C MET A 16 2.95 10.56 -6.15
N LEU A 17 2.93 11.18 -4.97
CA LEU A 17 2.16 10.71 -3.83
C LEU A 17 0.65 10.70 -4.12
N THR A 18 0.09 11.80 -4.64
CA THR A 18 -1.33 11.86 -5.01
C THR A 18 -1.69 10.83 -6.08
N GLY A 19 -0.79 10.61 -7.05
CA GLY A 19 -0.94 9.55 -8.05
C GLY A 19 -0.94 8.15 -7.43
N ALA A 20 -0.03 7.89 -6.49
CA ALA A 20 0.04 6.60 -5.78
C ALA A 20 -1.23 6.33 -4.95
N VAL A 21 -1.76 7.35 -4.28
CA VAL A 21 -3.01 7.26 -3.50
C VAL A 21 -4.20 6.97 -4.40
N SER A 22 -4.28 7.66 -5.54
CA SER A 22 -5.35 7.44 -6.53
C SER A 22 -5.32 6.00 -7.06
N HIS A 23 -4.14 5.50 -7.44
CA HIS A 23 -3.98 4.13 -7.90
C HIS A 23 -4.29 3.09 -6.81
N LEU A 24 -3.93 3.38 -5.55
CA LEU A 24 -4.28 2.54 -4.41
C LEU A 24 -5.81 2.48 -4.21
N LYS A 25 -6.52 3.61 -4.30
CA LYS A 25 -7.99 3.65 -4.21
C LYS A 25 -8.65 2.84 -5.31
N ASP A 26 -8.23 3.00 -6.55
CA ASP A 26 -8.77 2.21 -7.68
C ASP A 26 -8.59 0.70 -7.47
N ARG A 27 -7.46 0.30 -6.89
CA ARG A 27 -7.20 -1.10 -6.54
C ARG A 27 -8.14 -1.57 -5.43
N LEU A 28 -8.23 -0.83 -4.32
CA LEU A 28 -9.10 -1.18 -3.18
C LEU A 28 -10.57 -1.23 -3.61
N GLN A 29 -11.03 -0.27 -4.40
CA GLN A 29 -12.39 -0.21 -4.91
C GLN A 29 -12.74 -1.49 -5.68
N ARG A 30 -11.93 -1.88 -6.67
CA ARG A 30 -12.16 -3.10 -7.45
C ARG A 30 -12.16 -4.35 -6.58
N GLN A 31 -11.27 -4.43 -5.59
CA GLN A 31 -11.19 -5.57 -4.70
C GLN A 31 -12.45 -5.70 -3.83
N TYR A 32 -12.90 -4.60 -3.24
CA TYR A 32 -14.08 -4.60 -2.38
C TYR A 32 -15.39 -4.70 -3.15
N GLU A 33 -15.49 -4.11 -4.34
CA GLU A 33 -16.63 -4.32 -5.24
C GLU A 33 -16.75 -5.77 -5.70
N HIS A 34 -15.63 -6.45 -5.93
CA HIS A 34 -15.61 -7.87 -6.24
C HIS A 34 -15.97 -8.74 -5.04
N ALA A 35 -15.50 -8.39 -3.84
CA ALA A 35 -15.83 -9.11 -2.61
C ALA A 35 -17.29 -8.92 -2.18
N TYR A 36 -17.86 -7.74 -2.45
CA TYR A 36 -19.19 -7.33 -2.04
C TYR A 36 -20.02 -6.81 -3.23
N PRO A 37 -20.48 -7.70 -4.11
CA PRO A 37 -21.28 -7.30 -5.26
C PRO A 37 -22.57 -6.60 -4.78
N GLY A 38 -22.83 -5.41 -5.34
CA GLY A 38 -23.99 -4.58 -4.99
C GLY A 38 -23.74 -3.52 -3.91
N LEU A 39 -22.55 -3.49 -3.29
CA LEU A 39 -22.17 -2.45 -2.31
C LEU A 39 -21.23 -1.37 -2.86
N GLY A 40 -21.02 -1.30 -4.19
CA GLY A 40 -20.02 -0.40 -4.80
C GLY A 40 -20.16 1.07 -4.40
N ASP A 41 -21.38 1.58 -4.25
CA ASP A 41 -21.59 2.96 -3.77
C ASP A 41 -21.12 3.15 -2.32
N ILE A 42 -21.39 2.16 -1.44
CA ILE A 42 -20.93 2.19 -0.05
C ILE A 42 -19.40 2.08 0.00
N ILE A 43 -18.81 1.17 -0.79
CA ILE A 43 -17.35 1.01 -0.89
C ILE A 43 -16.69 2.32 -1.34
N ARG A 44 -17.24 3.00 -2.35
CA ARG A 44 -16.74 4.29 -2.81
C ARG A 44 -16.84 5.37 -1.74
N ILE A 45 -17.97 5.46 -1.04
CA ILE A 45 -18.15 6.42 0.07
C ILE A 45 -17.15 6.16 1.19
N VAL A 46 -16.93 4.90 1.57
CA VAL A 46 -15.96 4.52 2.61
C VAL A 46 -14.55 4.90 2.18
N LEU A 47 -14.17 4.61 0.93
CA LEU A 47 -12.85 4.95 0.39
C LEU A 47 -12.60 6.47 0.38
N ASP A 48 -13.57 7.29 -0.02
CA ASP A 48 -13.44 8.74 0.01
C ASP A 48 -13.31 9.28 1.44
N LYS A 49 -14.12 8.74 2.36
CA LYS A 49 -14.11 9.15 3.77
C LYS A 49 -12.79 8.81 4.45
N GLU A 50 -12.31 7.58 4.26
CA GLU A 50 -11.07 7.13 4.89
C GLU A 50 -9.82 7.71 4.20
N GLU A 51 -9.89 8.07 2.92
CA GLU A 51 -8.83 8.87 2.29
C GLU A 51 -8.66 10.22 2.98
N ALA A 52 -9.76 10.96 3.19
CA ALA A 52 -9.70 12.24 3.88
C ALA A 52 -9.09 12.10 5.28
N ARG A 53 -9.46 11.04 6.00
CA ARG A 53 -8.87 10.72 7.32
C ARG A 53 -7.39 10.35 7.23
N ALA A 54 -6.99 9.59 6.22
CA ALA A 54 -5.59 9.23 6.03
C ALA A 54 -4.71 10.47 5.80
N TRP A 55 -5.22 11.47 5.04
CA TRP A 55 -4.55 12.76 4.85
C TRP A 55 -4.49 13.59 6.13
N ASP A 56 -5.52 13.55 6.97
CA ASP A 56 -5.51 14.25 8.27
C ASP A 56 -4.52 13.64 9.27
N LEU A 57 -4.33 12.32 9.21
CA LEU A 57 -3.45 11.58 10.13
C LEU A 57 -1.97 11.67 9.72
N SER A 58 -1.68 11.72 8.41
CA SER A 58 -0.31 11.61 7.91
C SER A 58 -0.14 12.27 6.55
N PRO A 59 1.04 12.86 6.27
CA PRO A 59 1.44 13.24 4.92
C PRO A 59 1.63 12.02 4.00
N PHE A 60 1.54 10.79 4.51
CA PHE A 60 1.62 9.53 3.76
C PHE A 60 0.32 8.72 3.90
N PRO A 61 -0.79 9.17 3.29
CA PRO A 61 -2.09 8.54 3.44
C PRO A 61 -2.12 7.09 2.94
N HIS A 62 -1.30 6.73 1.95
CA HIS A 62 -1.25 5.37 1.40
C HIS A 62 -0.80 4.30 2.42
N LEU A 63 -0.15 4.70 3.51
CA LEU A 63 0.25 3.79 4.59
C LEU A 63 -0.90 3.45 5.55
N PHE A 64 -1.89 4.33 5.65
CA PHE A 64 -3.00 4.20 6.60
C PHE A 64 -4.31 3.85 5.91
N LEU A 65 -4.48 4.27 4.64
CA LEU A 65 -5.71 4.09 3.89
C LEU A 65 -6.19 2.63 3.83
N PRO A 66 -5.34 1.61 3.57
CA PRO A 66 -5.79 0.22 3.53
C PRO A 66 -6.37 -0.25 4.87
N ASP A 67 -5.65 -0.01 5.97
CA ASP A 67 -6.09 -0.36 7.32
C ASP A 67 -7.36 0.37 7.75
N LEU A 68 -7.46 1.67 7.45
CA LEU A 68 -8.64 2.47 7.78
C LEU A 68 -9.87 1.97 7.04
N VAL A 69 -9.72 1.64 5.76
CA VAL A 69 -10.81 1.07 4.95
C VAL A 69 -11.21 -0.29 5.51
N GLU A 70 -10.25 -1.18 5.79
CA GLU A 70 -10.54 -2.51 6.32
C GLU A 70 -11.27 -2.44 7.67
N ALA A 71 -10.80 -1.58 8.58
CA ALA A 71 -11.47 -1.34 9.86
C ALA A 71 -12.91 -0.84 9.66
N HIS A 72 -13.13 0.08 8.72
CA HIS A 72 -14.45 0.62 8.42
C HIS A 72 -15.38 -0.45 7.81
N ILE A 73 -14.87 -1.27 6.90
CA ILE A 73 -15.64 -2.37 6.31
C ILE A 73 -16.02 -3.39 7.39
N ALA A 74 -15.12 -3.69 8.33
CA ALA A 74 -15.42 -4.54 9.47
C ALA A 74 -16.51 -3.94 10.39
N GLU A 75 -16.48 -2.62 10.62
CA GLU A 75 -17.52 -1.90 11.37
C GLU A 75 -18.90 -1.97 10.69
N LEU A 76 -18.95 -2.02 9.35
CA LEU A 76 -20.20 -2.22 8.61
C LEU A 76 -20.80 -3.63 8.77
N GLY A 77 -20.15 -4.52 9.52
CA GLY A 77 -20.57 -5.91 9.70
C GLY A 77 -20.38 -6.76 8.45
N LEU A 78 -19.70 -6.21 7.43
CA LEU A 78 -19.19 -6.96 6.29
C LEU A 78 -17.98 -7.72 6.84
N GLY A 79 -18.09 -9.03 6.97
CA GLY A 79 -17.09 -9.83 7.67
C GLY A 79 -15.67 -9.56 7.17
N SER A 80 -14.65 -9.80 7.99
CA SER A 80 -13.21 -9.70 7.64
C SER A 80 -12.76 -10.67 6.52
N GLY A 81 -13.69 -11.19 5.71
CA GLY A 81 -13.44 -11.77 4.39
C GLY A 81 -13.11 -10.70 3.35
N GLY A 82 -12.41 -9.63 3.75
CA GLY A 82 -11.71 -8.76 2.82
C GLY A 82 -10.74 -9.59 1.97
N PRO A 83 -10.28 -9.06 0.82
CA PRO A 83 -9.27 -9.74 0.02
C PRO A 83 -8.16 -10.17 0.98
N LYS A 84 -7.74 -11.44 0.95
CA LYS A 84 -6.48 -11.82 1.60
C LYS A 84 -5.45 -10.86 1.05
N HIS A 85 -5.10 -9.86 1.83
CA HIS A 85 -3.81 -9.23 1.74
C HIS A 85 -2.90 -10.38 2.13
N ASP A 86 -2.48 -11.18 1.13
CA ASP A 86 -1.28 -11.96 1.26
C ASP A 86 -0.29 -11.01 1.93
N ASP A 87 0.20 -11.47 3.07
CA ASP A 87 1.19 -10.85 3.93
C ASP A 87 2.48 -10.66 3.10
N GLU A 88 2.45 -9.77 2.10
CA GLU A 88 3.59 -9.24 1.38
C GLU A 88 4.04 -7.94 2.08
N LEU A 89 3.75 -7.84 3.38
CA LEU A 89 4.61 -7.18 4.34
C LEU A 89 5.48 -8.21 5.10
N ALA A 90 5.67 -9.41 4.53
CA ALA A 90 6.73 -10.32 4.91
C ALA A 90 8.11 -9.71 4.61
N GLN A 91 8.53 -8.86 5.55
CA GLN A 91 9.89 -8.45 5.87
C GLN A 91 10.63 -7.63 4.80
N PRO A 92 11.29 -6.52 5.18
CA PRO A 92 12.38 -6.02 4.36
C PRO A 92 13.44 -7.13 4.41
N GLY A 93 13.51 -7.93 3.34
CA GLY A 93 14.64 -8.78 3.05
C GLY A 93 15.86 -7.87 2.86
N PHE A 94 16.44 -7.41 3.97
CA PHE A 94 17.87 -7.19 4.07
C PHE A 94 18.46 -8.51 3.60
N GLY A 95 18.89 -8.53 2.34
CA GLY A 95 19.58 -9.66 1.76
C GLY A 95 20.61 -10.09 2.79
N GLN A 96 20.37 -11.27 3.36
CA GLN A 96 21.37 -12.04 4.05
C GLN A 96 22.60 -11.95 3.16
N ILE A 97 23.59 -11.17 3.57
CA ILE A 97 24.93 -11.34 3.07
C ILE A 97 25.29 -12.71 3.62
N GLU A 98 25.07 -13.71 2.76
CA GLU A 98 25.42 -15.09 2.96
C GLU A 98 26.90 -15.08 3.33
N SER A 99 27.15 -15.11 4.65
CA SER A 99 28.47 -15.32 5.20
C SER A 99 28.88 -16.66 4.65
N HIS A 100 29.74 -16.63 3.64
CA HIS A 100 30.35 -17.80 3.02
C HIS A 100 31.07 -18.56 4.13
N GLN A 101 30.33 -19.46 4.80
CA GLN A 101 30.87 -20.48 5.67
C GLN A 101 31.50 -21.53 4.76
N LEU A 102 32.64 -21.14 4.19
CA LEU A 102 33.45 -21.97 3.32
C LEU A 102 34.48 -22.70 4.18
N PHE A 103 34.02 -23.56 5.09
CA PHE A 103 34.83 -24.64 5.64
C PHE A 103 33.93 -25.81 6.02
N PRO A 104 34.20 -26.98 5.43
CA PRO A 104 34.54 -28.10 6.29
C PRO A 104 35.93 -28.61 5.94
N ALA A 105 36.81 -28.54 6.93
CA ALA A 105 37.92 -29.47 7.02
C ALA A 105 37.36 -30.90 7.16
N LEU A 106 37.78 -31.80 6.28
CA LEU A 106 37.75 -33.24 6.54
C LEU A 106 39.12 -33.83 6.21
N CYS A 107 39.67 -34.49 7.23
CA CYS A 107 40.98 -35.08 7.39
C CYS A 107 41.20 -36.26 6.42
N GLY A 108 42.47 -36.55 6.13
CA GLY A 108 42.88 -37.51 5.11
C GLY A 108 42.97 -38.98 5.53
N SER A 109 43.58 -39.76 4.63
CA SER A 109 44.42 -40.92 4.85
C SER A 109 45.23 -41.16 3.58
#